data_AF-A0A1X7SFY0-F1
#
_entry.id   AF-A0A1X7SFY0-F1
#
_cell.length_a   1.000
_cell.length_b   1.000
_cell.length_c   1.000
_cell.angle_alpha   90.00
_cell.angle_beta   90.00
_cell.angle_gamma   90.00
#
_symmetry.space_group_name_H-M   'P 1'
#
loop_
_entity.id
_entity.type
_entity.pdbx_description
1 polymer ?
#
loop_
_entity_poly.entity_id
_entity_poly.type
_entity_poly.pdbx_seq_one_letter_code
_entity_poly.pdbx_strand_id
1 'polypeptide(L)'
;DQRRSLGDKKTTLLTAMQETVSSDYRKLKDIATVLSDVERTKDIANKIMTEYEENFSEDDDSTIVQPQEVAGSKEDGASDILRNNYSALCQSITKPVHIAEWLHDEVISNEALSCVMSTRGSVSDSRAVLLKAVRDAVHSNYKHLELFVTVLRKFSETAHIGDTIFEEYSQYFKRDNTVEEMEAYLTERRSSRDTTCTESGSSCESTKEEVKE
;
A
#
# COMPACT_ATOMS: atom_id res chain seq x y z
N ASP A 1 -3.99 -10.41 -47.23
CA ASP A 1 -4.56 -10.43 -45.86
C ASP A 1 -3.67 -9.86 -44.75
N GLN A 2 -2.57 -9.15 -45.06
CA GLN A 2 -1.69 -8.58 -44.02
C GLN A 2 -2.30 -7.38 -43.27
N ARG A 3 -3.13 -6.57 -43.92
CA ARG A 3 -3.76 -5.39 -43.30
C ARG A 3 -4.76 -5.75 -42.19
N ARG A 4 -5.50 -6.86 -42.36
CA ARG A 4 -6.45 -7.37 -41.36
C ARG A 4 -5.71 -7.86 -40.11
N SER A 5 -4.69 -8.69 -40.32
CA SER A 5 -3.81 -9.20 -39.25
C SER A 5 -3.06 -8.10 -38.49
N LEU A 6 -2.61 -7.03 -39.16
CA LEU A 6 -1.94 -5.91 -38.50
C LEU A 6 -2.91 -5.11 -37.60
N GLY A 7 -4.13 -4.88 -38.08
CA GLY A 7 -5.19 -4.23 -37.30
C GLY A 7 -5.52 -5.00 -36.03
N ASP A 8 -5.68 -6.32 -36.15
CA ASP A 8 -5.99 -7.19 -35.00
C ASP A 8 -4.88 -7.14 -33.94
N LYS A 9 -3.60 -7.20 -34.36
CA LYS A 9 -2.44 -7.09 -33.47
C LYS A 9 -2.37 -5.73 -32.76
N LYS A 10 -2.67 -4.64 -33.48
CA LYS A 10 -2.72 -3.30 -32.88
C LYS A 10 -3.80 -3.23 -31.81
N THR A 11 -4.98 -3.77 -32.10
CA THR A 11 -6.09 -3.82 -31.13
C THR A 11 -5.72 -4.66 -29.92
N THR A 12 -5.19 -5.87 -30.10
CA THR A 12 -4.74 -6.71 -28.98
C THR A 12 -3.70 -6.01 -28.11
N LEU A 13 -2.73 -5.33 -28.73
CA LEU A 13 -1.71 -4.58 -27.99
C LEU A 13 -2.31 -3.43 -27.18
N LEU A 14 -3.20 -2.64 -27.78
CA LEU A 14 -3.87 -1.53 -27.10
C LEU A 14 -4.75 -2.02 -25.95
N THR A 15 -5.48 -3.12 -26.13
CA THR A 15 -6.29 -3.74 -25.07
C THR A 15 -5.39 -4.24 -23.94
N ALA A 16 -4.28 -4.91 -24.23
CA ALA A 16 -3.35 -5.37 -23.21
C ALA A 16 -2.70 -4.22 -22.45
N MET A 17 -2.32 -3.14 -23.15
CA MET A 17 -1.80 -1.92 -22.50
C MET A 17 -2.87 -1.26 -21.61
N GLN A 18 -4.12 -1.21 -22.07
CA GLN A 18 -5.23 -0.68 -21.28
C GLN A 18 -5.49 -1.54 -20.04
N GLU A 19 -5.54 -2.87 -20.16
CA GLU A 19 -5.70 -3.78 -19.02
C GLU A 19 -4.54 -3.64 -18.03
N THR A 20 -3.31 -3.52 -18.54
CA THR A 20 -2.11 -3.31 -17.73
C THR A 20 -2.21 -2.01 -16.92
N VAL A 21 -2.50 -0.88 -17.58
CA VAL A 21 -2.65 0.43 -16.91
C VAL A 21 -3.88 0.47 -16.00
N SER A 22 -4.96 -0.23 -16.35
CA SER A 22 -6.15 -0.32 -15.49
C SER A 22 -5.88 -1.15 -14.24
N SER A 23 -4.95 -2.10 -14.30
CA SER A 23 -4.53 -2.89 -13.14
C SER A 23 -3.49 -2.20 -12.27
N ASP A 24 -2.62 -1.39 -12.87
CA ASP A 24 -1.57 -0.62 -12.21
C ASP A 24 -1.28 0.64 -13.03
N TYR A 25 -1.80 1.79 -12.57
CA TYR A 25 -1.66 3.06 -13.28
C TYR A 25 -0.20 3.52 -13.34
N ARG A 26 0.68 3.06 -12.43
CA ARG A 26 2.12 3.40 -12.46
C ARG A 26 2.80 2.86 -13.72
N LYS A 27 2.25 1.80 -14.33
CA LYS A 27 2.71 1.28 -15.63
C LYS A 27 2.52 2.26 -16.77
N LEU A 28 1.68 3.29 -16.60
CA LEU A 28 1.55 4.36 -17.58
C LEU A 28 2.87 5.15 -17.73
N LYS A 29 3.63 5.35 -16.65
CA LYS A 29 4.96 5.97 -16.66
C LYS A 29 5.99 5.12 -17.42
N ASP A 30 5.98 3.81 -17.21
CA ASP A 30 6.84 2.87 -17.95
C ASP A 30 6.51 2.89 -19.45
N ILE A 31 5.21 2.86 -19.80
CA ILE A 31 4.74 2.94 -21.19
C ILE A 31 5.13 4.27 -21.83
N ALA A 32 4.93 5.40 -21.14
CA ALA A 32 5.33 6.71 -21.64
C ALA A 32 6.84 6.78 -21.90
N THR A 33 7.65 6.23 -20.98
CA THR A 33 9.11 6.15 -21.13
C THR A 33 9.48 5.40 -22.41
N VAL A 34 8.92 4.21 -22.63
CA VAL A 34 9.18 3.41 -23.85
C VAL A 34 8.70 4.13 -25.11
N LEU A 35 7.56 4.83 -25.06
CA LEU A 35 7.04 5.59 -26.19
C LEU A 35 7.88 6.84 -26.50
N SER A 36 8.60 7.39 -25.51
CA SER A 36 9.48 8.55 -25.67
C SER A 36 10.74 8.24 -26.48
N ASP A 37 11.19 6.98 -26.45
CA ASP A 37 12.33 6.48 -27.23
C ASP A 37 12.05 6.40 -28.75
N VAL A 38 10.77 6.49 -29.13
CA VAL A 38 10.33 6.43 -30.53
C VAL A 38 9.87 7.81 -30.98
N GLU A 39 10.62 8.42 -31.91
CA GLU A 39 10.38 9.79 -32.41
C GLU A 39 8.92 10.04 -32.86
N ARG A 40 8.25 9.01 -33.39
CA ARG A 40 6.85 9.10 -33.86
C ARG A 40 5.80 9.12 -32.75
N THR A 41 6.15 8.71 -31.53
CA THR A 41 5.24 8.63 -30.38
C THR A 41 5.69 9.50 -29.22
N LYS A 42 6.77 10.25 -29.40
CA LYS A 42 7.42 11.07 -28.38
C LYS A 42 6.55 12.22 -27.89
N ASP A 43 5.79 12.85 -28.76
CA ASP A 43 4.83 13.89 -28.42
C ASP A 43 3.69 13.34 -27.53
N ILE A 44 3.17 12.16 -27.89
CA ILE A 44 2.16 11.45 -27.11
C ILE A 44 2.73 11.00 -25.76
N ALA A 45 3.95 10.48 -25.76
CA ALA A 45 4.66 10.07 -24.55
C ALA A 45 4.82 11.23 -23.56
N ASN A 46 5.31 12.37 -24.04
CA ASN A 46 5.47 13.57 -23.22
C ASN A 46 4.14 14.05 -22.67
N LYS A 47 3.07 14.04 -23.50
CA LYS A 47 1.74 14.41 -23.05
C LYS A 47 1.23 13.49 -21.93
N ILE A 48 1.38 12.17 -22.10
CA ILE A 48 1.01 11.18 -21.08
C ILE A 48 1.83 11.41 -19.81
N MET A 49 3.13 11.69 -19.94
CA MET A 49 4.01 11.95 -18.81
C MET A 49 3.61 13.22 -18.04
N THR A 50 3.30 14.31 -18.75
CA THR A 50 2.82 15.56 -18.13
C THR A 50 1.48 15.35 -17.44
N GLU A 51 0.51 14.68 -18.08
CA GLU A 51 -0.77 14.37 -17.42
C GLU A 51 -0.57 13.46 -16.21
N TYR A 52 0.35 12.50 -16.28
CA TYR A 52 0.72 11.64 -15.15
C TYR A 52 1.34 12.48 -14.01
N GLU A 53 2.29 13.36 -14.27
CA GLU A 53 2.95 14.20 -13.27
C GLU A 53 2.02 15.29 -12.69
N GLU A 54 1.10 15.84 -13.47
CA GLU A 54 0.10 16.82 -13.01
C GLU A 54 -0.92 16.20 -12.05
N ASN A 55 -1.25 14.92 -12.23
CA ASN A 55 -2.12 14.18 -11.30
C ASN A 55 -1.35 13.58 -10.11
N PHE A 56 -0.03 13.53 -10.18
CA PHE A 56 0.86 12.96 -9.18
C PHE A 56 2.09 13.86 -9.01
N SER A 57 1.92 14.98 -8.32
CA SER A 57 3.03 15.87 -7.99
C SER A 57 3.94 15.22 -6.92
N GLU A 58 5.11 14.75 -7.33
CA GLU A 58 6.24 14.51 -6.43
C GLU A 58 7.29 15.59 -6.71
N ASP A 59 7.30 16.63 -5.86
CA ASP A 59 8.52 17.34 -5.54
C ASP A 59 9.47 16.32 -4.89
N ASP A 60 10.49 15.83 -5.60
CA ASP A 60 11.85 15.94 -5.07
C ASP A 60 12.95 15.64 -6.09
N ASP A 61 13.93 16.53 -6.05
CA ASP A 61 15.13 16.59 -6.86
C ASP A 61 16.14 15.54 -6.38
N SER A 62 16.58 14.71 -7.34
CA SER A 62 17.90 14.07 -7.43
C SER A 62 18.65 13.80 -6.10
N THR A 63 18.63 12.56 -5.62
CA THR A 63 19.87 11.86 -5.22
C THR A 63 19.68 10.35 -5.13
N ILE A 64 20.74 9.66 -5.54
CA ILE A 64 20.86 8.22 -5.76
C ILE A 64 20.80 7.41 -4.44
N VAL A 65 20.06 6.30 -4.50
CA VAL A 65 20.23 4.95 -3.87
C VAL A 65 18.99 4.48 -3.07
N GLN A 66 18.42 3.35 -3.55
CA GLN A 66 17.41 2.42 -2.98
C GLN A 66 15.96 2.58 -3.51
N PRO A 67 15.25 1.47 -3.79
CA PRO A 67 13.90 1.53 -4.33
C PRO A 67 12.96 2.04 -3.24
N GLN A 68 12.69 3.33 -3.27
CA GLN A 68 11.62 3.92 -2.47
C GLN A 68 10.31 3.45 -3.10
N GLU A 69 9.61 2.58 -2.37
CA GLU A 69 8.21 2.28 -2.56
C GLU A 69 7.49 3.60 -2.79
N VAL A 70 7.02 3.82 -4.03
CA VAL A 70 6.16 4.96 -4.29
C VAL A 70 4.97 4.78 -3.36
N ALA A 71 4.78 5.72 -2.44
CA ALA A 71 3.76 5.64 -1.40
C ALA A 71 2.39 5.57 -2.08
N GLY A 72 1.92 4.35 -2.37
CA GLY A 72 0.53 4.07 -2.66
C GLY A 72 -0.26 4.41 -1.42
N SER A 73 -1.53 4.76 -1.60
CA SER A 73 -2.42 4.91 -0.45
C SER A 73 -2.37 3.62 0.39
N LYS A 74 -2.68 3.72 1.69
CA LYS A 74 -2.72 2.52 2.55
C LYS A 74 -3.69 1.48 2.00
N GLU A 75 -4.74 1.96 1.32
CA GLU A 75 -5.73 1.21 0.59
C GLU A 75 -5.14 0.46 -0.63
N ASP A 76 -4.25 1.10 -1.40
CA ASP A 76 -3.54 0.45 -2.52
C ASP A 76 -2.64 -0.69 -2.02
N GLY A 77 -1.89 -0.44 -0.94
CA GLY A 77 -1.03 -1.45 -0.32
C GLY A 77 -1.80 -2.68 0.18
N ALA A 78 -2.89 -2.46 0.91
CA ALA A 78 -3.74 -3.56 1.36
C ALA A 78 -4.42 -4.29 0.19
N SER A 79 -4.87 -3.56 -0.84
CA SER A 79 -5.47 -4.15 -2.03
C SER A 79 -4.47 -5.03 -2.79
N ASP A 80 -3.21 -4.59 -2.89
CA ASP A 80 -2.13 -5.34 -3.52
C ASP A 80 -1.81 -6.63 -2.77
N ILE A 81 -1.70 -6.57 -1.44
CA ILE A 81 -1.50 -7.76 -0.59
C ILE A 81 -2.64 -8.76 -0.79
N LEU A 82 -3.89 -8.28 -0.75
CA LEU A 82 -5.05 -9.15 -0.98
C LEU A 82 -5.04 -9.78 -2.37
N ARG A 83 -4.71 -8.99 -3.40
CA ARG A 83 -4.62 -9.45 -4.79
C ARG A 83 -3.55 -10.53 -4.98
N ASN A 84 -2.37 -10.32 -4.41
CA ASN A 84 -1.24 -11.26 -4.51
C ASN A 84 -1.57 -12.62 -3.88
N ASN A 85 -2.41 -12.62 -2.84
CA ASN A 85 -2.82 -13.82 -2.13
C ASN A 85 -4.15 -14.43 -2.63
N TYR A 86 -4.77 -13.85 -3.67
CA TYR A 86 -6.12 -14.23 -4.13
C TYR A 86 -6.24 -15.70 -4.55
N SER A 87 -5.23 -16.23 -5.25
CA SER A 87 -5.22 -17.63 -5.70
C SER A 87 -5.17 -18.61 -4.53
N ALA A 88 -4.32 -18.33 -3.53
CA ALA A 88 -4.20 -19.13 -2.31
C ALA A 88 -5.48 -19.05 -1.46
N LEU A 89 -6.08 -17.87 -1.33
CA LEU A 89 -7.38 -17.67 -0.68
C LEU A 89 -8.49 -18.46 -1.37
N CYS A 90 -8.53 -18.44 -2.72
CA CYS A 90 -9.48 -19.23 -3.50
C CYS A 90 -9.33 -20.73 -3.25
N GLN A 91 -8.14 -21.23 -2.94
CA GLN A 91 -7.93 -22.66 -2.69
C GLN A 91 -8.21 -23.03 -1.23
N SER A 92 -7.86 -22.13 -0.29
CA SER A 92 -7.91 -22.41 1.15
C SER A 92 -9.29 -22.24 1.76
N ILE A 93 -10.12 -21.34 1.21
CA ILE A 93 -11.47 -21.09 1.73
C ILE A 93 -12.42 -22.22 1.31
N THR A 94 -12.71 -23.10 2.27
CA THR A 94 -13.64 -24.23 2.11
C THR A 94 -15.04 -23.94 2.65
N LYS A 95 -15.16 -23.01 3.61
CA LYS A 95 -16.41 -22.63 4.29
C LYS A 95 -16.72 -21.13 4.12
N PRO A 96 -16.96 -20.66 2.88
CA PRO A 96 -17.15 -19.24 2.58
C PRO A 96 -18.36 -18.63 3.29
N VAL A 97 -19.46 -19.36 3.45
CA VAL A 97 -20.66 -18.87 4.16
C VAL A 97 -20.34 -18.58 5.63
N HIS A 98 -19.71 -19.52 6.33
CA HIS A 98 -19.32 -19.30 7.73
C HIS A 98 -18.35 -18.12 7.86
N ILE A 99 -17.34 -18.01 6.98
CA ILE A 99 -16.41 -16.87 7.02
C ILE A 99 -17.18 -15.55 6.80
N ALA A 100 -18.14 -15.52 5.88
CA ALA A 100 -18.98 -14.35 5.62
C ALA A 100 -19.80 -13.95 6.87
N GLU A 101 -20.37 -14.90 7.61
CA GLU A 101 -21.10 -14.65 8.86
C GLU A 101 -20.23 -13.97 9.93
N TRP A 102 -18.93 -14.29 9.99
CA TRP A 102 -17.99 -13.65 10.93
C TRP A 102 -17.51 -12.27 10.49
N LEU A 103 -17.59 -11.96 9.19
CA LEU A 103 -17.19 -10.69 8.59
C LEU A 103 -18.34 -9.69 8.48
N HIS A 104 -19.55 -10.18 8.65
CA HIS A 104 -20.77 -9.39 8.62
C HIS A 104 -20.72 -8.28 9.69
N ASP A 105 -21.43 -7.19 9.40
CA ASP A 105 -21.47 -5.91 10.15
C ASP A 105 -20.17 -5.08 10.18
N GLU A 106 -18.99 -5.71 10.13
CA GLU A 106 -17.70 -5.00 10.20
C GLU A 106 -17.00 -4.85 8.84
N VAL A 107 -17.01 -5.88 8.00
CA VAL A 107 -16.27 -5.93 6.73
C VAL A 107 -17.19 -6.03 5.52
N ILE A 108 -18.24 -6.85 5.60
CA ILE A 108 -19.18 -7.06 4.49
C ILE A 108 -20.61 -6.68 4.86
N SER A 109 -21.36 -6.17 3.89
CA SER A 109 -22.76 -5.76 4.08
C SER A 109 -23.73 -6.94 4.19
N ASN A 110 -24.94 -6.67 4.70
CA ASN A 110 -26.07 -7.61 4.67
C ASN A 110 -26.37 -8.14 3.25
N GLU A 111 -26.27 -7.27 2.24
CA GLU A 111 -26.48 -7.65 0.84
C GLU A 111 -25.40 -8.62 0.37
N ALA A 112 -24.12 -8.34 0.67
CA ALA A 112 -23.02 -9.22 0.33
C ALA A 112 -23.15 -10.59 1.01
N LEU A 113 -23.50 -10.63 2.31
CA LEU A 113 -23.76 -11.88 3.04
C LEU A 113 -24.88 -12.69 2.36
N SER A 114 -26.01 -12.04 2.06
CA SER A 114 -27.14 -12.67 1.37
C SER A 114 -26.73 -13.24 0.00
N CYS A 115 -25.89 -12.52 -0.75
CA CYS A 115 -25.37 -12.99 -2.03
C CYS A 115 -24.49 -14.24 -1.88
N VAL A 116 -23.62 -14.29 -0.86
CA VAL A 116 -22.80 -15.47 -0.56
C VAL A 116 -23.69 -16.69 -0.25
N MET A 117 -24.72 -16.51 0.59
CA MET A 117 -25.65 -17.58 0.98
C MET A 117 -26.55 -18.05 -0.17
N SER A 118 -26.89 -17.16 -1.11
CA SER A 118 -27.82 -17.43 -2.21
C SER A 118 -27.17 -18.15 -3.41
N THR A 119 -25.85 -18.32 -3.39
CA THR A 119 -25.18 -19.18 -4.37
C THR A 119 -25.73 -20.60 -4.23
N ARG A 120 -25.97 -21.29 -5.35
CA ARG A 120 -26.78 -22.53 -5.47
C ARG A 120 -26.13 -23.77 -4.82
N GLY A 121 -25.60 -23.67 -3.60
CA GLY A 121 -24.79 -24.66 -2.92
C GLY A 121 -23.36 -24.80 -3.47
N SER A 122 -22.96 -23.95 -4.42
CA SER A 122 -21.64 -23.98 -5.06
C SER A 122 -20.61 -23.24 -4.20
N VAL A 123 -19.75 -23.98 -3.51
CA VAL A 123 -18.68 -23.42 -2.67
C VAL A 123 -17.77 -22.46 -3.45
N SER A 124 -17.46 -22.80 -4.70
CA SER A 124 -16.63 -21.95 -5.56
C SER A 124 -17.29 -20.61 -5.87
N ASP A 125 -18.60 -20.62 -6.14
CA ASP A 125 -19.33 -19.38 -6.41
C ASP A 125 -19.50 -18.56 -5.14
N SER A 126 -19.85 -19.19 -4.01
CA SER A 126 -19.93 -18.51 -2.70
C SER A 126 -18.61 -17.81 -2.37
N ARG A 127 -17.49 -18.48 -2.62
CA ARG A 127 -16.15 -17.97 -2.38
C ARG A 127 -15.78 -16.81 -3.30
N ALA A 128 -16.12 -16.89 -4.58
CA ALA A 128 -15.88 -15.80 -5.53
C ALA A 128 -16.67 -14.54 -5.12
N VAL A 129 -17.94 -14.71 -4.72
CA VAL A 129 -18.77 -13.60 -4.21
C VAL A 129 -18.18 -13.02 -2.92
N LEU A 130 -17.77 -13.87 -1.98
CA LEU A 130 -17.14 -13.43 -0.73
C LEU A 130 -15.86 -12.63 -0.99
N LEU A 131 -14.94 -13.17 -1.79
CA LEU A 131 -13.64 -12.52 -2.05
C LEU A 131 -13.80 -11.21 -2.82
N LYS A 132 -14.82 -11.11 -3.69
CA LYS A 132 -15.20 -9.85 -4.31
C LYS A 132 -15.62 -8.82 -3.27
N ALA A 133 -16.53 -9.19 -2.36
CA ALA A 133 -17.01 -8.27 -1.31
C ALA A 133 -15.87 -7.82 -0.39
N VAL A 134 -14.97 -8.73 0.01
CA VAL A 134 -13.78 -8.39 0.80
C VAL A 134 -12.86 -7.44 0.05
N ARG A 135 -12.62 -7.67 -1.24
CA ARG A 135 -11.81 -6.76 -2.05
C ARG A 135 -12.41 -5.36 -2.10
N ASP A 136 -13.70 -5.26 -2.34
CA ASP A 136 -14.38 -3.96 -2.43
C ASP A 136 -14.35 -3.24 -1.04
N ALA A 137 -14.44 -4.00 0.06
CA ALA A 137 -14.30 -3.48 1.43
C ALA A 137 -12.87 -3.02 1.75
N VAL A 138 -11.84 -3.78 1.35
CA VAL A 138 -10.42 -3.44 1.55
C VAL A 138 -10.03 -2.20 0.74
N HIS A 139 -10.53 -2.09 -0.49
CA HIS A 139 -10.31 -0.91 -1.32
C HIS A 139 -10.93 0.36 -0.70
N SER A 140 -12.00 0.22 0.09
CA SER A 140 -12.64 1.33 0.78
C SER A 140 -11.98 1.68 2.12
N ASN A 141 -11.33 0.72 2.77
CA ASN A 141 -10.66 0.87 4.06
C ASN A 141 -9.65 -0.26 4.27
N TYR A 142 -8.35 0.07 4.26
CA TYR A 142 -7.26 -0.90 4.38
C TYR A 142 -7.34 -1.76 5.65
N LYS A 143 -7.94 -1.27 6.74
CA LYS A 143 -8.11 -2.01 8.01
C LYS A 143 -9.02 -3.22 7.87
N HIS A 144 -9.89 -3.25 6.86
CA HIS A 144 -10.73 -4.41 6.61
C HIS A 144 -9.91 -5.65 6.22
N LEU A 145 -8.68 -5.48 5.70
CA LEU A 145 -7.80 -6.61 5.43
C LEU A 145 -7.34 -7.28 6.74
N GLU A 146 -6.99 -6.49 7.75
CA GLU A 146 -6.61 -7.02 9.08
C GLU A 146 -7.76 -7.77 9.76
N LEU A 147 -8.99 -7.22 9.69
CA LEU A 147 -10.18 -7.89 10.20
C LEU A 147 -10.47 -9.18 9.45
N PHE A 148 -10.35 -9.16 8.12
CA PHE A 148 -10.51 -10.35 7.28
C PHE A 148 -9.53 -11.45 7.68
N VAL A 149 -8.25 -11.08 7.82
CA VAL A 149 -7.19 -12.00 8.24
C VAL A 149 -7.42 -12.55 9.64
N THR A 150 -7.88 -11.71 10.57
CA THR A 150 -8.25 -12.15 11.93
C THR A 150 -9.33 -13.23 11.90
N VAL A 151 -10.32 -13.11 11.01
CA VAL A 151 -11.33 -14.15 10.81
C VAL A 151 -10.73 -15.41 10.18
N LEU A 152 -9.89 -15.30 9.14
CA LEU A 152 -9.24 -16.45 8.51
C LEU A 152 -8.45 -17.29 9.52
N ARG A 153 -7.79 -16.64 10.48
CA ARG A 153 -6.99 -17.29 11.53
C ARG A 153 -7.81 -18.06 12.57
N LYS A 154 -9.13 -17.85 12.64
CA LYS A 154 -10.03 -18.63 13.49
C LYS A 154 -10.35 -20.02 12.93
N PHE A 155 -10.13 -20.23 11.63
CA PHE A 155 -10.38 -21.50 10.97
C PHE A 155 -9.06 -22.19 10.66
N SER A 156 -8.89 -23.43 11.14
CA SER A 156 -7.66 -24.21 10.96
C SER A 156 -7.22 -24.33 9.50
N GLU A 157 -8.19 -24.43 8.59
CA GLU A 157 -7.99 -24.61 7.15
C GLU A 157 -7.40 -23.35 6.50
N THR A 158 -7.70 -22.16 7.04
CA THR A 158 -7.24 -20.87 6.50
C THR A 158 -6.25 -20.16 7.41
N ALA A 159 -5.88 -20.74 8.55
CA ALA A 159 -4.99 -20.11 9.51
C ALA A 159 -3.61 -19.81 8.90
N HIS A 160 -3.04 -20.77 8.16
CA HIS A 160 -1.73 -20.62 7.52
C HIS A 160 -1.70 -19.45 6.52
N ILE A 161 -2.69 -19.35 5.63
CA ILE A 161 -2.76 -18.24 4.66
C ILE A 161 -3.10 -16.92 5.37
N GLY A 162 -3.89 -16.97 6.44
CA GLY A 162 -4.13 -15.82 7.32
C GLY A 162 -2.83 -15.31 7.96
N ASP A 163 -1.97 -16.20 8.47
CA ASP A 163 -0.68 -15.82 9.05
C ASP A 163 0.25 -15.18 8.00
N THR A 164 0.32 -15.75 6.79
CA THR A 164 1.11 -15.19 5.67
C THR A 164 0.65 -13.77 5.32
N ILE A 165 -0.66 -13.56 5.14
CA ILE A 165 -1.20 -12.23 4.82
C ILE A 165 -1.00 -11.26 5.99
N PHE A 166 -1.17 -11.72 7.24
CA PHE A 166 -0.93 -10.86 8.42
C PHE A 166 0.51 -10.38 8.49
N GLU A 167 1.47 -11.25 8.15
CA GLU A 167 2.88 -10.91 8.11
C GLU A 167 3.17 -9.88 7.02
N GLU A 168 2.68 -10.08 5.79
CA GLU A 168 2.80 -9.12 4.69
C GLU A 168 2.19 -7.76 5.05
N TYR A 169 0.96 -7.77 5.58
CA TYR A 169 0.27 -6.58 6.07
C TYR A 169 1.08 -5.88 7.16
N SER A 170 1.54 -6.62 8.16
CA SER A 170 2.36 -6.06 9.24
C SER A 170 3.67 -5.46 8.72
N GLN A 171 4.36 -6.11 7.77
CA GLN A 171 5.61 -5.61 7.23
C GLN A 171 5.40 -4.33 6.42
N TYR A 172 4.31 -4.24 5.66
CA TYR A 172 3.95 -3.06 4.88
C TYR A 172 3.61 -1.87 5.79
N PHE A 173 2.72 -2.06 6.77
CA PHE A 173 2.24 -0.97 7.62
C PHE A 173 3.13 -0.65 8.82
N LYS A 174 4.06 -1.52 9.23
CA LYS A 174 5.07 -1.19 10.26
C LYS A 174 6.17 -0.28 9.71
N ARG A 175 6.45 -0.33 8.40
CA ARG A 175 7.48 0.51 7.77
C ARG A 175 7.08 1.98 7.71
N ASP A 176 5.78 2.26 7.59
CA ASP A 176 5.21 3.62 7.65
C ASP A 176 5.36 4.28 9.04
N ASN A 177 5.20 3.53 10.12
CA ASN A 177 5.30 4.08 11.48
C ASN A 177 6.74 4.42 11.91
N THR A 178 7.75 3.82 11.28
CA THR A 178 9.16 4.07 11.63
C THR A 178 9.71 5.40 11.14
N VAL A 179 9.12 6.00 10.09
CA VAL A 179 9.53 7.34 9.61
C VAL A 179 9.04 8.42 10.58
N GLU A 180 7.81 8.29 11.09
CA GLU A 180 7.20 9.22 12.05
C GLU A 180 7.92 9.18 13.43
N GLU A 181 8.36 8.00 13.88
CA GLU A 181 9.05 7.83 15.17
C GLU A 181 10.51 8.34 15.14
N MET A 182 11.20 8.25 13.99
CA MET A 182 12.56 8.83 13.84
C MET A 182 12.54 10.36 13.72
N GLU A 183 11.51 10.96 13.10
CA GLU A 183 11.36 12.42 13.06
C GLU A 183 11.03 13.00 14.44
N ALA A 184 10.21 12.31 15.25
CA ALA A 184 9.95 12.72 16.64
C ALA A 184 11.24 12.74 17.49
N TYR A 185 12.09 11.71 17.37
CA TYR A 185 13.38 11.65 18.07
C TYR A 185 14.40 12.71 17.61
N LEU A 186 14.40 13.11 16.34
CA LEU A 186 15.29 14.14 15.82
C LEU A 186 14.83 15.55 16.20
N THR A 187 13.52 15.77 16.27
CA THR A 187 12.92 17.06 16.66
C THR A 187 13.15 17.37 18.14
N GLU A 188 13.06 16.36 19.01
CA GLU A 188 13.27 16.50 20.45
C GLU A 188 14.74 16.81 20.80
N ARG A 189 15.70 16.31 20.01
CA ARG A 189 17.14 16.58 20.20
C ARG A 189 17.59 17.97 19.71
N ARG A 190 16.89 18.56 18.74
CA ARG A 190 17.16 19.92 18.25
C ARG A 190 16.62 21.00 19.20
N SER A 191 15.54 20.71 19.93
CA SER A 191 14.96 21.65 20.90
C SER A 191 15.86 21.89 22.15
N SER A 192 16.77 20.96 22.46
CA SER A 192 17.62 21.03 23.67
C SER A 192 19.00 21.71 23.47
N ARG A 193 19.32 22.30 22.32
CA ARG A 193 20.68 22.83 22.05
C ARG A 193 20.83 24.35 21.84
N ASP A 194 19.74 25.11 21.87
CA ASP A 194 19.82 26.58 21.86
C ASP A 194 19.43 27.18 23.21
N THR A 195 20.40 27.19 24.13
CA THR A 195 20.56 28.27 25.13
C THR A 195 22.05 28.45 25.39
N THR A 196 22.72 29.14 24.46
CA THR A 196 24.00 29.80 24.74
C THR A 196 23.73 31.13 25.44
N CYS A 197 24.40 31.38 26.56
CA CYS A 197 24.76 32.72 27.02
C CYS A 197 26.10 32.66 27.77
N THR A 198 27.13 32.83 26.97
CA THR A 198 28.27 33.75 27.09
C THR A 198 28.70 34.27 28.47
N GLU A 199 30.02 34.19 28.63
CA GLU A 199 30.93 34.59 29.71
C GLU A 199 30.72 35.99 30.29
N SER A 200 31.05 36.15 31.59
CA SER A 200 31.71 37.35 32.10
C SER A 200 32.53 36.96 33.32
N GLY A 201 33.85 37.06 33.19
CA GLY A 201 34.80 36.81 34.26
C GLY A 201 34.80 37.90 35.31
N SER A 202 35.20 37.53 36.53
CA SER A 202 35.86 38.44 37.46
C SER A 202 36.68 37.60 38.43
N SER A 203 37.99 37.81 38.38
CA SER A 203 38.96 37.30 39.34
C SER A 203 39.09 38.32 40.48
N CYS A 204 39.00 37.87 41.72
CA CYS A 204 39.91 38.35 42.76
C CYS A 204 40.04 37.35 43.92
N GLU A 205 41.30 36.97 44.11
CA GLU A 205 41.93 36.27 45.21
C GLU A 205 41.88 37.08 46.51
N SER A 206 41.62 36.44 47.67
CA SER A 206 42.39 36.63 48.93
C SER A 206 41.83 35.86 50.14
N THR A 207 42.71 35.00 50.69
CA THR A 207 43.06 34.75 52.12
C THR A 207 42.06 34.23 53.17
N LYS A 208 42.44 33.06 53.72
CA LYS A 208 42.41 32.56 55.13
C LYS A 208 41.58 33.31 56.19
N GLU A 209 40.83 32.55 57.01
CA GLU A 209 41.15 32.30 58.44
C GLU A 209 40.18 31.28 59.09
N GLU A 210 40.71 30.53 60.07
CA GLU A 210 40.00 29.73 61.09
C GLU A 210 38.88 30.56 61.79
N VAL A 211 37.88 30.00 62.46
CA VAL A 211 37.94 29.45 63.83
C VAL A 211 36.54 28.90 64.19
N LYS A 212 36.54 27.73 64.87
CA LYS A 212 35.66 27.24 65.97
C LYS A 212 34.41 28.08 66.31
N GLU A 213 33.24 27.49 66.53
CA GLU A 213 32.89 26.58 67.64
C GLU A 213 31.59 25.82 67.34
#